data_AF-A0A0C3KI33-F1
#
_entry.id   AF-A0A0C3KI33-F1
#
_cell.length_a   1.000
_cell.length_b   1.000
_cell.length_c   1.000
_cell.angle_alpha   90.00
_cell.angle_beta   90.00
_cell.angle_gamma   90.00
#
_symmetry.space_group_name_H-M   'P 1'
#
loop_
_entity.id
_entity.type
_entity.pdbx_description
1 polymer ?
#
loop_
_entity_poly.entity_id
_entity_poly.type
_entity_poly.pdbx_seq_one_letter_code
_entity_poly.pdbx_strand_id
1 'polypeptide(L)'
;MDGPATGLPQNRSPLSTILFFCLILYLTTRPNDDPFAQNVLLESIQAAKHVYGNYSAWLNGTQSNYTEQAPHPFLEPLAQTALPPLSPIDPQRSSYWTNMTGFWNGQAQLYNLSNSADVPTSWAPIAAGLVKDLNQTEVIKKLGTWNWTEISKTSFRLSEPENNTNPEVQPIHGHLDLESSIDFLKFEFSGLHLPSTGSIVAMMNPNGYPVDIRSLPPLFPQQWQNASRYVVLEELRKHLDSLQKQLDFGKSDEDNLSPDNAETSCQFVFYGHLQPCAVPAAKLRELEGEMQHPTGISTVSRPPVLFDGILISPDCAILVEMKKVDGMRVDRFWRKVSTYAGLASLVYLSLLVLLVRQMETTRTPAAISPISRWGFIFQALMDSFAFTSHAMFGILTKNKASVSMVAPGFLACILALMFEIRYTSLIHRVQAPEDEAIANSRPERTAPSPVPEAGTGSAPTSAPTSAPISAPPSTRRFELLRRIGAGLAHPDGRVCE
;
A
#
# COMPACT_ATOMS: atom_id res chain seq x y z
N MET A 1 33.31 -63.01 0.72
CA MET A 1 34.09 -61.77 0.56
C MET A 1 33.32 -60.94 -0.45
N ASP A 2 32.44 -60.05 0.01
CA ASP A 2 31.79 -59.01 -0.82
C ASP A 2 31.28 -57.94 0.15
N GLY A 3 31.96 -56.80 0.18
CA GLY A 3 31.54 -55.62 0.94
C GLY A 3 30.90 -54.60 0.00
N PRO A 4 29.87 -53.84 0.42
CA PRO A 4 29.25 -52.84 -0.44
C PRO A 4 30.13 -51.58 -0.51
N ALA A 5 30.36 -51.12 -1.74
CA ALA A 5 31.05 -49.88 -2.04
C ALA A 5 30.24 -48.67 -1.52
N THR A 6 30.89 -47.84 -0.69
CA THR A 6 30.41 -46.54 -0.26
C THR A 6 30.51 -45.54 -1.42
N GLY A 7 29.36 -45.08 -1.91
CA GLY A 7 29.29 -44.05 -2.95
C GLY A 7 29.79 -42.70 -2.43
N LEU A 8 30.71 -42.08 -3.17
CA LEU A 8 31.17 -40.71 -2.94
C LEU A 8 30.02 -39.71 -3.18
N PRO A 9 29.92 -38.63 -2.39
CA PRO A 9 28.92 -37.59 -2.60
C PRO A 9 29.19 -36.85 -3.91
N GLN A 10 28.22 -36.89 -4.81
CA GLN A 10 28.25 -36.28 -6.12
C GLN A 10 28.23 -34.75 -5.98
N ASN A 11 29.39 -34.12 -6.21
CA ASN A 11 29.55 -32.67 -6.23
C ASN A 11 28.78 -32.10 -7.44
N ARG A 12 27.55 -31.63 -7.24
CA ARG A 12 26.76 -30.98 -8.30
C ARG A 12 27.46 -29.68 -8.70
N SER A 13 27.81 -29.55 -9.99
CA SER A 13 28.53 -28.39 -10.48
C SER A 13 27.65 -27.13 -10.41
N PRO A 14 28.19 -25.98 -9.96
CA PRO A 14 27.43 -24.72 -9.83
C PRO A 14 26.87 -24.22 -11.17
N LEU A 15 27.47 -24.63 -12.29
CA LEU A 15 26.99 -24.34 -13.65
C LEU A 15 25.62 -24.96 -13.96
N SER A 16 25.32 -26.15 -13.42
CA SER A 16 24.03 -26.81 -13.64
C SER A 16 22.90 -26.05 -12.97
N THR A 17 23.15 -25.53 -11.76
CA THR A 17 22.19 -24.73 -11.01
C THR A 17 21.98 -23.36 -11.66
N ILE A 18 23.03 -22.71 -12.16
CA ILE A 18 22.93 -21.43 -12.87
C ILE A 18 22.14 -21.58 -14.16
N LEU A 19 22.42 -22.61 -14.98
CA LEU A 19 21.67 -22.87 -16.21
C LEU A 19 20.20 -23.19 -15.92
N PHE A 20 19.92 -23.90 -14.84
CA PHE A 20 18.55 -24.15 -14.39
C PHE A 20 17.83 -22.87 -13.99
N PHE A 21 18.47 -21.97 -13.23
CA PHE A 21 17.91 -20.67 -12.89
C PHE A 21 17.75 -19.75 -14.11
N CYS A 22 18.69 -19.74 -15.05
CA CYS A 22 18.56 -19.00 -16.31
C CYS A 22 17.44 -19.56 -17.20
N LEU A 23 17.27 -20.88 -17.23
CA LEU A 23 16.16 -21.54 -17.94
C LEU A 23 14.82 -21.21 -17.27
N ILE A 24 14.74 -21.26 -15.94
CA ILE A 24 13.54 -20.85 -15.21
C ILE A 24 13.23 -19.38 -15.49
N LEU A 25 14.22 -18.48 -15.38
CA LEU A 25 14.05 -17.06 -15.67
C LEU A 25 13.56 -16.87 -17.11
N TYR A 26 14.20 -17.51 -18.09
CA TYR A 26 13.80 -17.46 -19.50
C TYR A 26 12.36 -17.95 -19.71
N LEU A 27 11.96 -19.06 -19.08
CA LEU A 27 10.61 -19.60 -19.14
C LEU A 27 9.58 -18.70 -18.42
N THR A 28 9.97 -18.03 -17.34
CA THR A 28 9.10 -17.08 -16.61
C THR A 28 9.02 -15.69 -17.26
N THR A 29 10.01 -15.31 -18.08
CA THR A 29 10.05 -14.02 -18.79
C THR A 29 9.51 -14.10 -20.21
N ARG A 30 9.22 -15.30 -20.74
CA ARG A 30 8.48 -15.38 -22.00
C ARG A 30 7.10 -14.77 -21.77
N PRO A 31 6.65 -13.85 -22.65
CA PRO A 31 5.25 -13.47 -22.66
C PRO A 31 4.45 -14.77 -22.77
N ASN A 32 3.51 -14.96 -21.84
CA ASN A 32 2.62 -16.09 -21.88
C ASN A 32 1.75 -15.87 -23.11
N ASP A 33 2.07 -16.53 -24.23
CA ASP A 33 1.28 -16.49 -25.47
C ASP A 33 -0.02 -17.27 -25.25
N ASP A 34 -0.84 -16.85 -24.28
CA ASP A 34 -2.17 -17.40 -24.08
C ASP A 34 -3.09 -16.82 -25.17
N PRO A 35 -3.51 -17.64 -26.16
CA PRO A 35 -4.38 -17.16 -27.23
C PRO A 35 -5.72 -16.65 -26.69
N PHE A 36 -6.16 -17.10 -25.51
CA PHE A 36 -7.37 -16.59 -24.89
C PHE A 36 -7.20 -15.15 -24.39
N ALA A 37 -6.16 -14.88 -23.60
CA ALA A 37 -5.85 -13.54 -23.12
C ALA A 37 -5.63 -12.53 -24.26
N GLN A 38 -4.99 -12.96 -25.36
CA GLN A 38 -4.79 -12.12 -26.54
C GLN A 38 -6.12 -11.76 -27.22
N ASN A 39 -7.04 -12.71 -27.36
CA ASN A 39 -8.36 -12.44 -27.93
C ASN A 39 -9.18 -11.47 -27.06
N VAL A 40 -9.15 -11.65 -25.74
CA VAL A 40 -9.80 -10.73 -24.78
C VAL A 40 -9.24 -9.31 -24.91
N LEU A 41 -7.92 -9.18 -25.08
CA LEU A 41 -7.28 -7.88 -25.29
C LEU A 41 -7.67 -7.25 -26.65
N LEU A 42 -7.80 -8.04 -27.72
CA LEU A 42 -8.28 -7.53 -29.00
C LEU A 42 -9.73 -7.05 -28.92
N GLU A 43 -10.58 -7.78 -28.21
CA GLU A 43 -11.97 -7.38 -27.96
C GLU A 43 -12.04 -6.09 -27.14
N SER A 44 -11.23 -5.94 -26.10
CA SER A 44 -11.18 -4.72 -25.29
C SER A 44 -10.70 -3.51 -26.10
N ILE A 45 -9.70 -3.68 -26.98
CA ILE A 45 -9.25 -2.64 -27.92
C ILE A 45 -10.38 -2.24 -28.87
N GLN A 46 -11.11 -3.20 -29.43
CA GLN A 46 -12.22 -2.92 -30.34
C GLN A 46 -13.35 -2.16 -29.62
N ALA A 47 -13.68 -2.57 -28.39
CA ALA A 47 -14.66 -1.89 -27.56
C ALA A 47 -14.23 -0.45 -27.23
N ALA A 48 -12.98 -0.25 -26.79
CA ALA A 48 -12.42 1.07 -26.49
C ALA A 48 -12.42 1.99 -27.73
N LYS A 49 -12.04 1.45 -28.91
CA LYS A 49 -12.07 2.19 -30.17
C LYS A 49 -13.49 2.62 -30.56
N HIS A 50 -14.48 1.75 -30.34
CA HIS A 50 -15.88 2.07 -30.59
C HIS A 50 -16.40 3.16 -29.63
N VAL A 51 -16.06 3.07 -28.33
CA VAL A 51 -16.41 4.09 -27.32
C VAL A 51 -15.82 5.45 -27.68
N TYR A 52 -14.52 5.48 -27.99
CA TYR A 52 -13.81 6.70 -28.41
C TYR A 52 -14.40 7.29 -29.70
N GLY A 53 -14.64 6.45 -30.72
CA GLY A 53 -15.21 6.88 -32.00
C GLY A 53 -16.60 7.48 -31.87
N ASN A 54 -17.48 6.86 -31.08
CA ASN A 54 -18.83 7.39 -30.84
C ASN A 54 -18.82 8.69 -30.05
N TYR A 55 -18.00 8.78 -29.00
CA TYR A 55 -17.92 9.97 -28.16
C TYR A 55 -17.33 11.16 -28.93
N SER A 56 -16.26 10.93 -29.70
CA SER A 56 -15.66 11.97 -30.56
C SER A 56 -16.61 12.43 -31.67
N ALA A 57 -17.35 11.52 -32.30
CA ALA A 57 -18.36 11.86 -33.29
C ALA A 57 -19.48 12.73 -32.69
N TRP A 58 -19.99 12.35 -31.51
CA TRP A 58 -20.96 13.13 -30.76
C TRP A 58 -20.46 14.54 -30.43
N LEU A 59 -19.22 14.67 -29.92
CA LEU A 59 -18.61 15.96 -29.60
C LEU A 59 -18.45 16.87 -30.83
N ASN A 60 -18.16 16.29 -31.99
CA ASN A 60 -18.02 17.01 -33.25
C ASN A 60 -19.36 17.29 -33.95
N GLY A 61 -20.49 16.86 -33.37
CA GLY A 61 -21.82 17.01 -33.95
C GLY A 61 -22.08 16.12 -35.17
N THR A 62 -21.28 15.07 -35.37
CA THR A 62 -21.51 14.09 -36.43
C THR A 62 -22.42 12.96 -35.94
N GLN A 63 -22.94 12.15 -36.88
CA GLN A 63 -23.85 11.06 -36.54
C GLN A 63 -23.16 10.06 -35.59
N SER A 64 -23.76 9.87 -34.41
CA SER A 64 -23.28 8.95 -33.39
C SER A 64 -24.46 8.35 -32.63
N ASN A 65 -24.25 7.16 -32.05
CA ASN A 65 -25.26 6.48 -31.22
C ASN A 65 -25.14 6.86 -29.73
N TYR A 66 -24.28 7.81 -29.39
CA TYR A 66 -24.06 8.22 -28.00
C TYR A 66 -24.97 9.39 -27.64
N THR A 67 -25.58 9.32 -26.46
CA THR A 67 -26.34 10.42 -25.86
C THR A 67 -25.85 10.60 -24.44
N GLU A 68 -25.50 11.83 -24.09
CA GLU A 68 -25.08 12.18 -22.73
C GLU A 68 -26.26 12.01 -21.77
N GLN A 69 -26.04 11.25 -20.69
CA GLN A 69 -27.08 10.99 -19.69
C GLN A 69 -27.13 12.14 -18.69
N ALA A 70 -28.34 12.64 -18.42
CA ALA A 70 -28.54 13.62 -17.37
C ALA A 70 -28.34 12.96 -15.99
N PRO A 71 -27.70 13.66 -15.03
CA PRO A 71 -27.53 13.13 -13.69
C PRO A 71 -28.88 13.11 -12.95
N HIS A 72 -28.95 12.30 -11.89
CA HIS A 72 -30.16 12.22 -11.08
C HIS A 72 -30.49 13.60 -10.46
N PRO A 73 -31.74 14.09 -10.54
CA PRO A 73 -32.08 15.47 -10.16
C PRO A 73 -31.82 15.82 -8.69
N PHE A 74 -31.83 14.82 -7.81
CA PHE A 74 -31.56 14.98 -6.38
C PHE A 74 -30.08 14.81 -5.99
N LEU A 75 -29.20 14.40 -6.92
CA LEU A 75 -27.80 14.11 -6.62
C LEU A 75 -27.02 15.38 -6.28
N GLU A 76 -27.05 16.39 -7.16
CA GLU A 76 -26.35 17.65 -6.94
C GLU A 76 -26.88 18.42 -5.73
N PRO A 77 -28.21 18.59 -5.53
CA PRO A 77 -28.73 19.24 -4.32
C PRO A 77 -28.33 18.54 -3.02
N LEU A 78 -28.31 17.21 -3.01
CA LEU A 78 -27.85 16.44 -1.85
C LEU A 78 -26.37 16.70 -1.61
N ALA A 79 -25.56 16.68 -2.67
CA ALA A 79 -24.14 16.93 -2.58
C ALA A 79 -23.83 18.34 -2.04
N GLN A 80 -24.52 19.37 -2.53
CA GLN A 80 -24.34 20.75 -2.07
C GLN A 80 -24.79 20.95 -0.61
N THR A 81 -25.78 20.18 -0.13
CA THR A 81 -26.25 20.30 1.25
C THR A 81 -25.36 19.52 2.22
N ALA A 82 -24.82 18.38 1.80
CA ALA A 82 -23.91 17.56 2.60
C ALA A 82 -22.47 18.10 2.59
N LEU A 83 -22.04 18.65 1.45
CA LEU A 83 -20.74 19.27 1.25
C LEU A 83 -20.92 20.69 0.68
N PRO A 84 -21.15 21.68 1.54
CA PRO A 84 -21.36 23.06 1.11
C PRO A 84 -20.22 23.58 0.23
N PRO A 85 -20.52 24.37 -0.82
CA PRO A 85 -19.50 24.93 -1.68
C PRO A 85 -18.58 25.87 -0.89
N LEU A 86 -17.29 25.82 -1.20
CA LEU A 86 -16.30 26.72 -0.61
C LEU A 86 -16.55 28.16 -1.06
N SER A 87 -16.28 29.11 -0.17
CA SER A 87 -16.28 30.52 -0.53
C SER A 87 -15.14 30.84 -1.51
N PRO A 88 -15.35 31.76 -2.47
CA PRO A 88 -14.28 32.21 -3.35
C PRO A 88 -13.07 32.69 -2.55
N ILE A 89 -11.87 32.22 -2.92
CA ILE A 89 -10.62 32.58 -2.26
C ILE A 89 -9.88 33.66 -3.05
N ASP A 90 -9.11 34.50 -2.34
CA ASP A 90 -8.16 35.44 -2.95
C ASP A 90 -6.84 34.72 -3.23
N PRO A 91 -6.44 34.54 -4.52
CA PRO A 91 -5.20 33.86 -4.90
C PRO A 91 -3.92 34.49 -4.33
N GLN A 92 -3.98 35.77 -3.91
CA GLN A 92 -2.84 36.46 -3.29
C GLN A 92 -2.65 36.11 -1.82
N ARG A 93 -3.66 35.51 -1.17
CA ARG A 93 -3.63 35.16 0.26
C ARG A 93 -3.70 33.65 0.47
N SER A 94 -4.52 32.97 -0.31
CA SER A 94 -4.79 31.55 -0.17
C SER A 94 -4.78 30.86 -1.53
N SER A 95 -4.51 29.56 -1.54
CA SER A 95 -4.52 28.76 -2.77
C SER A 95 -4.79 27.29 -2.48
N TYR A 96 -5.15 26.55 -3.52
CA TYR A 96 -5.30 25.10 -3.49
C TYR A 96 -4.06 24.44 -4.09
N TRP A 97 -3.76 23.22 -3.65
CA TRP A 97 -2.76 22.39 -4.29
C TRP A 97 -3.21 22.06 -5.71
N THR A 98 -2.30 22.19 -6.67
CA THR A 98 -2.56 21.88 -8.08
C THR A 98 -2.32 20.42 -8.40
N ASN A 99 -1.48 19.72 -7.61
CA ASN A 99 -1.25 18.29 -7.74
C ASN A 99 -1.55 17.54 -6.43
N MET A 100 -2.52 16.64 -6.49
CA MET A 100 -3.00 15.81 -5.39
C MET A 100 -2.49 14.35 -5.42
N THR A 101 -1.55 14.02 -6.30
CA THR A 101 -0.99 12.67 -6.41
C THR A 101 -0.38 12.22 -5.09
N GLY A 102 -0.89 11.12 -4.54
CA GLY A 102 -0.45 10.60 -3.25
C GLY A 102 -1.45 9.69 -2.56
N PHE A 103 -1.25 9.56 -1.25
CA PHE A 103 -2.03 8.71 -0.37
C PHE A 103 -2.87 9.57 0.57
N TRP A 104 -4.14 9.26 0.73
CA TRP A 104 -5.05 10.04 1.57
C TRP A 104 -5.75 9.13 2.54
N ASN A 105 -5.80 9.52 3.81
CA ASN A 105 -6.42 8.70 4.86
C ASN A 105 -7.34 9.56 5.71
N GLY A 106 -8.54 9.06 5.98
CA GLY A 106 -9.53 9.80 6.76
C GLY A 106 -10.51 8.88 7.46
N GLN A 107 -11.23 9.42 8.42
CA GLN A 107 -12.39 8.75 8.99
C GLN A 107 -13.59 8.91 8.05
N ALA A 108 -14.44 7.91 8.03
CA ALA A 108 -15.69 7.93 7.27
C ALA A 108 -16.88 7.76 8.20
N GLN A 109 -18.03 8.26 7.79
CA GLN A 109 -19.31 8.01 8.44
C GLN A 109 -20.31 7.55 7.40
N LEU A 110 -20.98 6.44 7.66
CA LEU A 110 -21.96 5.84 6.78
C LEU A 110 -23.37 6.33 7.15
N TYR A 111 -24.15 6.71 6.14
CA TYR A 111 -25.54 7.13 6.26
C TYR A 111 -26.41 6.30 5.32
N ASN A 112 -27.46 5.70 5.87
CA ASN A 112 -28.47 5.02 5.09
C ASN A 112 -29.55 6.02 4.66
N LEU A 113 -29.58 6.36 3.36
CA LEU A 113 -30.51 7.36 2.82
C LEU A 113 -31.96 6.87 2.80
N SER A 114 -32.19 5.55 2.92
CA SER A 114 -33.54 4.98 3.02
C SER A 114 -34.16 5.18 4.40
N ASN A 115 -33.34 5.39 5.44
CA ASN A 115 -33.80 5.59 6.80
C ASN A 115 -33.70 7.07 7.19
N SER A 116 -34.85 7.74 7.27
CA SER A 116 -34.89 9.17 7.62
C SER A 116 -34.39 9.49 9.03
N ALA A 117 -34.32 8.51 9.94
CA ALA A 117 -33.77 8.68 11.28
C ALA A 117 -32.23 8.75 11.30
N ASP A 118 -31.57 8.12 10.32
CA ASP A 118 -30.11 8.07 10.24
C ASP A 118 -29.53 9.33 9.57
N VAL A 119 -30.35 10.03 8.79
CA VAL A 119 -29.94 11.16 7.96
C VAL A 119 -30.19 12.50 8.69
N PRO A 120 -29.25 13.46 8.62
CA PRO A 120 -29.48 14.83 9.09
C PRO A 120 -30.77 15.47 8.54
N THR A 121 -31.46 16.23 9.37
CA THR A 121 -32.76 16.85 9.04
C THR A 121 -32.71 17.77 7.81
N SER A 122 -31.56 18.37 7.54
CA SER A 122 -31.32 19.20 6.35
C SER A 122 -31.31 18.39 5.04
N TRP A 123 -30.89 17.12 5.08
CA TRP A 123 -30.77 16.26 3.90
C TRP A 123 -32.01 15.41 3.67
N ALA A 124 -32.77 15.10 4.74
CA ALA A 124 -33.90 14.18 4.73
C ALA A 124 -34.90 14.36 3.55
N PRO A 125 -35.39 15.58 3.20
CA PRO A 125 -36.33 15.73 2.08
C PRO A 125 -35.68 15.44 0.72
N ILE A 126 -34.39 15.76 0.57
CA ILE A 126 -33.64 15.55 -0.66
C ILE A 126 -33.28 14.07 -0.81
N ALA A 127 -32.84 13.44 0.27
CA ALA A 127 -32.56 12.00 0.35
C ALA A 127 -33.82 11.17 0.04
N ALA A 128 -34.97 11.56 0.58
CA ALA A 128 -36.25 10.92 0.27
C ALA A 128 -36.59 11.01 -1.23
N GLY A 129 -36.29 12.15 -1.88
CA GLY A 129 -36.45 12.32 -3.32
C GLY A 129 -35.52 11.42 -4.14
N LEU A 130 -34.28 11.22 -3.69
CA LEU A 130 -33.31 10.31 -4.32
C LEU A 130 -33.74 8.84 -4.23
N VAL A 131 -34.34 8.43 -3.10
CA VAL A 131 -34.69 7.03 -2.82
C VAL A 131 -36.10 6.65 -3.31
N LYS A 132 -36.95 7.64 -3.62
CA LYS A 132 -38.37 7.44 -3.92
C LYS A 132 -38.66 6.38 -5.00
N ASP A 133 -37.86 6.37 -6.06
CA ASP A 133 -38.07 5.52 -7.24
C ASP A 133 -37.23 4.22 -7.20
N LEU A 134 -36.51 3.98 -6.10
CA LEU A 134 -35.65 2.80 -5.97
C LEU A 134 -36.44 1.54 -5.60
N ASN A 135 -36.20 0.47 -6.36
CA ASN A 135 -36.70 -0.86 -6.04
C ASN A 135 -35.85 -1.48 -4.92
N GLN A 136 -36.44 -1.63 -3.73
CA GLN A 136 -35.77 -2.16 -2.54
C GLN A 136 -35.16 -3.56 -2.76
N THR A 137 -35.77 -4.41 -3.59
CA THR A 137 -35.20 -5.73 -3.90
C THR A 137 -33.92 -5.63 -4.73
N GLU A 138 -33.84 -4.67 -5.66
CA GLU A 138 -32.64 -4.43 -6.45
C GLU A 138 -31.54 -3.77 -5.62
N VAL A 139 -31.91 -2.86 -4.72
CA VAL A 139 -30.99 -2.25 -3.74
C VAL A 139 -30.29 -3.33 -2.92
N ILE A 140 -31.05 -4.24 -2.30
CA ILE A 140 -30.48 -5.34 -1.50
C ILE A 140 -29.57 -6.24 -2.34
N LYS A 141 -29.95 -6.51 -3.60
CA LYS A 141 -29.11 -7.29 -4.52
C LYS A 141 -27.78 -6.58 -4.84
N LYS A 142 -27.81 -5.26 -5.06
CA LYS A 142 -26.60 -4.47 -5.36
C LYS A 142 -25.69 -4.28 -4.15
N LEU A 143 -26.25 -4.14 -2.94
CA LEU A 143 -25.48 -4.06 -1.70
C LEU A 143 -24.56 -5.28 -1.53
N GLY A 144 -25.03 -6.45 -1.96
CA GLY A 144 -24.25 -7.68 -2.00
C GLY A 144 -23.99 -8.27 -0.62
N THR A 145 -22.85 -8.93 -0.45
CA THR A 145 -22.51 -9.68 0.76
C THR A 145 -21.68 -8.89 1.76
N TRP A 146 -21.19 -7.71 1.37
CA TRP A 146 -20.35 -6.89 2.23
C TRP A 146 -21.14 -6.28 3.40
N ASN A 147 -20.48 -6.12 4.55
CA ASN A 147 -21.14 -5.63 5.76
C ASN A 147 -21.23 -4.09 5.82
N TRP A 148 -22.35 -3.55 5.35
CA TRP A 148 -22.66 -2.11 5.36
C TRP A 148 -23.15 -1.57 6.73
N THR A 149 -22.73 -2.13 7.87
CA THR A 149 -23.16 -1.60 9.18
C THR A 149 -22.32 -0.42 9.65
N GLU A 150 -21.02 -0.43 9.37
CA GLU A 150 -20.10 0.62 9.81
C GLU A 150 -18.90 0.70 8.85
N ILE A 151 -18.55 1.94 8.50
CA ILE A 151 -17.28 2.27 7.84
C ILE A 151 -16.50 3.12 8.83
N SER A 152 -15.32 2.65 9.22
CA SER A 152 -14.49 3.33 10.22
C SER A 152 -13.45 4.26 9.57
N LYS A 153 -12.92 3.84 8.42
CA LYS A 153 -11.79 4.51 7.77
C LYS A 153 -11.88 4.41 6.25
N THR A 154 -11.34 5.43 5.59
CA THR A 154 -11.14 5.48 4.15
C THR A 154 -9.67 5.68 3.84
N SER A 155 -9.20 5.02 2.78
CA SER A 155 -7.86 5.19 2.22
C SER A 155 -7.95 5.39 0.72
N PHE A 156 -7.47 6.51 0.22
CA PHE A 156 -7.37 6.79 -1.21
C PHE A 156 -5.93 6.69 -1.68
N ARG A 157 -5.75 6.11 -2.86
CA ARG A 157 -4.54 6.22 -3.66
C ARG A 157 -4.90 6.99 -4.91
N LEU A 158 -4.48 8.24 -4.99
CA LEU A 158 -4.86 9.14 -6.06
C LEU A 158 -3.66 9.44 -6.94
N SER A 159 -3.87 9.40 -8.25
CA SER A 159 -2.94 9.81 -9.29
C SER A 159 -3.57 10.89 -10.14
N GLU A 160 -2.88 12.02 -10.24
CA GLU A 160 -3.24 13.14 -11.11
C GLU A 160 -2.14 13.27 -12.17
N PRO A 161 -2.30 12.59 -13.33
CA PRO A 161 -1.33 12.70 -14.39
C PRO A 161 -1.31 14.12 -14.95
N GLU A 162 -0.13 14.62 -15.27
CA GLU A 162 0.05 15.97 -15.80
C GLU A 162 -0.72 16.16 -17.11
N ASN A 163 -1.71 17.06 -17.11
CA ASN A 163 -2.47 17.41 -18.30
C ASN A 163 -1.90 18.66 -18.98
N ASN A 164 -1.11 18.45 -20.03
CA ASN A 164 -0.55 19.53 -20.85
C ASN A 164 -1.58 20.22 -21.77
N THR A 165 -2.80 19.66 -21.91
CA THR A 165 -3.80 20.19 -22.85
C THR A 165 -4.74 21.22 -22.23
N ASN A 166 -5.13 21.03 -20.96
CA ASN A 166 -5.98 21.97 -20.25
C ASN A 166 -5.54 22.09 -18.78
N PRO A 167 -5.02 23.25 -18.34
CA PRO A 167 -4.61 23.44 -16.96
C PRO A 167 -5.80 23.61 -16.00
N GLU A 168 -7.00 23.94 -16.50
CA GLU A 168 -8.18 24.25 -15.68
C GLU A 168 -8.91 22.99 -15.18
N VAL A 169 -8.80 21.88 -15.91
CA VAL A 169 -9.42 20.59 -15.58
C VAL A 169 -8.37 19.49 -15.70
N GLN A 170 -8.07 18.85 -14.58
CA GLN A 170 -7.09 17.77 -14.49
C GLN A 170 -7.81 16.43 -14.31
N PRO A 171 -7.46 15.38 -15.09
CA PRO A 171 -7.97 14.05 -14.85
C PRO A 171 -7.37 13.46 -13.58
N ILE A 172 -8.16 12.67 -12.85
CA ILE A 172 -7.70 11.92 -11.68
C ILE A 172 -8.14 10.47 -11.78
N HIS A 173 -7.26 9.58 -11.35
CA HIS A 173 -7.52 8.14 -11.28
C HIS A 173 -7.02 7.59 -9.96
N GLY A 174 -7.58 6.48 -9.52
CA GLY A 174 -7.08 5.87 -8.30
C GLY A 174 -7.94 4.75 -7.76
N HIS A 175 -7.59 4.38 -6.54
CA HIS A 175 -8.30 3.37 -5.78
C HIS A 175 -8.76 3.94 -4.44
N LEU A 176 -9.92 3.49 -3.99
CA LEU A 176 -10.48 3.77 -2.68
C LEU A 176 -10.67 2.46 -1.94
N ASP A 177 -10.11 2.39 -0.73
CA ASP A 177 -10.34 1.32 0.21
C ASP A 177 -11.28 1.84 1.31
N LEU A 178 -12.46 1.22 1.46
CA LEU A 178 -13.39 1.45 2.57
C LEU A 178 -13.18 0.36 3.62
N GLU A 179 -12.84 0.73 4.85
CA GLU A 179 -12.48 -0.22 5.92
C GLU A 179 -13.60 -0.32 6.97
N SER A 180 -14.14 -1.53 7.13
CA SER A 180 -14.99 -1.91 8.25
C SER A 180 -14.17 -2.58 9.35
N SER A 181 -14.80 -3.03 10.44
CA SER A 181 -14.12 -3.64 11.58
C SER A 181 -13.46 -5.00 11.28
N ILE A 182 -13.92 -5.68 10.23
CA ILE A 182 -13.52 -7.06 9.90
C ILE A 182 -12.87 -7.14 8.51
N ASP A 183 -13.23 -6.25 7.59
CA ASP A 183 -12.84 -6.36 6.18
C ASP A 183 -12.72 -4.98 5.51
N PHE A 184 -12.13 -4.95 4.32
CA PHE A 184 -12.02 -3.77 3.47
C PHE A 184 -12.65 -4.00 2.10
N LEU A 185 -13.28 -2.98 1.55
CA LEU A 185 -13.87 -3.00 0.23
C LEU A 185 -13.12 -2.05 -0.71
N LYS A 186 -12.78 -2.56 -1.91
CA LYS A 186 -11.96 -1.84 -2.88
C LYS A 186 -12.81 -1.31 -4.04
N PHE A 187 -12.61 -0.04 -4.34
CA PHE A 187 -13.18 0.65 -5.48
C PHE A 187 -12.08 1.21 -6.37
N GLU A 188 -12.33 1.20 -7.67
CA GLU A 188 -11.57 1.97 -8.64
C GLU A 188 -12.36 3.23 -8.98
N PHE A 189 -11.67 4.37 -9.06
CA PHE A 189 -12.31 5.62 -9.42
C PHE A 189 -11.59 6.34 -10.56
N SER A 190 -12.40 7.06 -11.33
CA SER A 190 -11.94 8.01 -12.33
C SER A 190 -12.79 9.28 -12.23
N GLY A 191 -12.13 10.43 -12.30
CA GLY A 191 -12.75 11.71 -12.05
C GLY A 191 -11.98 12.86 -12.66
N LEU A 192 -12.45 14.07 -12.37
CA LEU A 192 -11.77 15.30 -12.74
C LEU A 192 -11.62 16.20 -11.50
N HIS A 193 -10.49 16.88 -11.44
CA HIS A 193 -10.12 17.88 -10.44
C HIS A 193 -10.08 19.26 -11.10
N LEU A 194 -10.60 20.26 -10.42
CA LEU A 194 -10.59 21.68 -10.77
C LEU A 194 -9.59 22.41 -9.86
N PRO A 195 -8.33 22.64 -10.28
CA PRO A 195 -7.33 23.27 -9.43
C PRO A 195 -7.68 24.71 -9.01
N SER A 196 -8.52 25.40 -9.80
CA SER A 196 -8.95 26.77 -9.52
C SER A 196 -9.89 26.88 -8.32
N THR A 197 -10.78 25.89 -8.14
CA THR A 197 -11.75 25.85 -7.04
C THR A 197 -11.41 24.82 -5.96
N GLY A 198 -10.43 23.95 -6.22
CA GLY A 198 -10.11 22.80 -5.39
C GLY A 198 -11.19 21.71 -5.41
N SER A 199 -12.13 21.76 -6.37
CA SER A 199 -13.26 20.83 -6.43
C SER A 199 -12.90 19.56 -7.19
N ILE A 200 -13.44 18.45 -6.72
CA ILE A 200 -13.20 17.12 -7.24
C ILE A 200 -14.56 16.46 -7.47
N VAL A 201 -14.76 15.90 -8.66
CA VAL A 201 -15.89 15.01 -8.92
C VAL A 201 -15.36 13.75 -9.59
N ALA A 202 -15.70 12.59 -9.03
CA ALA A 202 -15.28 11.30 -9.55
C ALA A 202 -16.42 10.29 -9.50
N MET A 203 -16.31 9.24 -10.30
CA MET A 203 -17.17 8.06 -10.20
C MET A 203 -16.33 6.89 -9.77
N MET A 204 -16.92 6.03 -8.95
CA MET A 204 -16.25 4.90 -8.33
C MET A 204 -17.09 3.65 -8.54
N ASN A 205 -16.44 2.62 -9.06
CA ASN A 205 -17.05 1.31 -9.26
C ASN A 205 -16.31 0.26 -8.43
N PRO A 206 -17.01 -0.80 -8.00
CA PRO A 206 -16.36 -1.94 -7.36
C PRO A 206 -15.30 -2.53 -8.29
N ASN A 207 -14.24 -3.07 -7.71
CA ASN A 207 -13.16 -3.65 -8.50
C ASN A 207 -13.67 -4.70 -9.51
N GLY A 208 -13.23 -4.62 -10.77
CA GLY A 208 -13.70 -5.47 -11.86
C GLY A 208 -14.84 -4.90 -12.70
N TYR A 209 -15.45 -3.77 -12.30
CA TYR A 209 -16.43 -3.04 -13.13
C TYR A 209 -15.79 -1.77 -13.70
N PRO A 210 -15.70 -1.61 -15.04
CA PRO A 210 -15.08 -0.43 -15.64
C PRO A 210 -15.89 0.84 -15.34
N VAL A 211 -15.21 1.93 -15.01
CA VAL A 211 -15.83 3.24 -14.81
C VAL A 211 -16.06 3.92 -16.16
N ASP A 212 -17.32 4.18 -16.52
CA ASP A 212 -17.64 4.93 -17.73
C ASP A 212 -17.46 6.43 -17.51
N ILE A 213 -16.25 6.94 -17.75
CA ILE A 213 -15.90 8.36 -17.54
C ILE A 213 -16.73 9.36 -18.36
N ARG A 214 -17.52 8.90 -19.35
CA ARG A 214 -18.35 9.77 -20.19
C ARG A 214 -19.54 10.38 -19.44
N SER A 215 -19.94 9.84 -18.29
CA SER A 215 -20.98 10.43 -17.44
C SER A 215 -20.46 11.46 -16.44
N LEU A 216 -19.15 11.75 -16.41
CA LEU A 216 -18.57 12.78 -15.54
C LEU A 216 -18.99 14.22 -15.92
N PRO A 217 -18.93 14.65 -17.21
CA PRO A 217 -19.11 16.06 -17.55
C PRO A 217 -20.43 16.68 -17.04
N PRO A 218 -21.59 16.01 -17.11
CA PRO A 218 -22.86 16.56 -16.59
C PRO A 218 -22.88 16.80 -15.08
N LEU A 219 -22.00 16.15 -14.31
CA LEU A 219 -21.89 16.32 -12.86
C LEU A 219 -21.18 17.61 -12.47
N PHE A 220 -20.53 18.28 -13.44
CA PHE A 220 -19.86 19.55 -13.22
C PHE A 220 -20.78 20.74 -13.48
N PRO A 221 -20.52 21.89 -12.81
CA PRO A 221 -21.18 23.15 -13.13
C PRO A 221 -21.03 23.51 -14.61
N GLN A 222 -22.06 24.12 -15.20
CA GLN A 222 -22.18 24.40 -16.64
C GLN A 222 -20.92 25.04 -17.27
N GLN A 223 -20.25 25.93 -16.53
CA GLN A 223 -19.03 26.60 -16.97
C GLN A 223 -17.87 25.64 -17.32
N TRP A 224 -17.79 24.47 -16.67
CA TRP A 224 -16.70 23.51 -16.82
C TRP A 224 -17.08 22.29 -17.68
N GLN A 225 -18.35 22.14 -18.04
CA GLN A 225 -18.84 20.95 -18.77
C GLN A 225 -18.20 20.76 -20.14
N ASN A 226 -17.96 21.86 -20.87
CA ASN A 226 -17.31 21.77 -22.18
C ASN A 226 -15.83 21.36 -22.05
N ALA A 227 -15.12 21.95 -21.09
CA ALA A 227 -13.73 21.61 -20.83
C ALA A 227 -13.58 20.15 -20.38
N SER A 228 -14.47 19.68 -19.47
CA SER A 228 -14.46 18.30 -18.99
C SER A 228 -14.71 17.28 -20.10
N ARG A 229 -15.62 17.57 -21.05
CA ARG A 229 -15.84 16.70 -22.22
C ARG A 229 -14.58 16.46 -23.05
N TYR A 230 -13.78 17.49 -23.29
CA TYR A 230 -12.52 17.34 -24.04
C TYR A 230 -11.44 16.59 -23.24
N VAL A 231 -11.39 16.78 -21.92
CA VAL A 231 -10.47 16.01 -21.06
C VAL A 231 -10.86 14.53 -21.03
N VAL A 232 -12.15 14.22 -20.95
CA VAL A 232 -12.66 12.84 -21.05
C VAL A 232 -12.31 12.21 -22.39
N LEU A 233 -12.45 12.94 -23.50
CA LEU A 233 -12.05 12.45 -24.82
C LEU A 233 -10.57 12.05 -24.87
N GLU A 234 -9.71 12.87 -24.28
CA GLU A 234 -8.28 12.61 -24.21
C GLU A 234 -7.94 11.42 -23.32
N GLU A 235 -8.63 11.24 -22.18
CA GLU A 235 -8.46 10.05 -21.33
C GLU A 235 -8.92 8.76 -22.04
N LEU A 236 -10.03 8.80 -22.80
CA LEU A 236 -10.45 7.67 -23.63
C LEU A 236 -9.38 7.30 -24.68
N ARG A 237 -8.71 8.31 -25.26
CA ARG A 237 -7.60 8.09 -26.20
C ARG A 237 -6.39 7.47 -25.51
N LYS A 238 -5.98 8.00 -24.35
CA LYS A 238 -4.86 7.44 -23.57
C LYS A 238 -5.11 6.00 -23.17
N HIS A 239 -6.34 5.66 -22.78
CA HIS A 239 -6.72 4.29 -22.47
C HIS A 239 -6.59 3.37 -23.70
N LEU A 240 -7.08 3.81 -24.86
CA LEU A 240 -6.91 3.07 -26.12
C LEU A 240 -5.44 2.87 -26.49
N ASP A 241 -4.63 3.93 -26.42
CA ASP A 241 -3.20 3.89 -26.69
C ASP A 241 -2.46 2.96 -25.70
N SER A 242 -2.92 2.88 -24.46
CA SER A 242 -2.39 1.97 -23.44
C SER A 242 -2.69 0.51 -23.76
N LEU A 243 -3.93 0.18 -24.15
CA LEU A 243 -4.32 -1.17 -24.55
C LEU A 243 -3.54 -1.63 -25.80
N GLN A 244 -3.35 -0.74 -26.77
CA GLN A 244 -2.54 -1.02 -27.96
C GLN A 244 -1.09 -1.33 -27.59
N LYS A 245 -0.49 -0.56 -26.68
CA LYS A 245 0.86 -0.85 -26.17
C LYS A 245 0.92 -2.20 -25.46
N GLN A 246 -0.08 -2.56 -24.65
CA GLN A 246 -0.13 -3.87 -24.00
C GLN A 246 -0.13 -5.01 -25.03
N LEU A 247 -0.84 -4.84 -26.14
CA LEU A 247 -0.85 -5.79 -27.25
C LEU A 247 0.52 -5.90 -27.93
N ASP A 248 1.16 -4.76 -28.21
CA ASP A 248 2.48 -4.72 -28.88
C ASP A 248 3.60 -5.35 -28.01
N PHE A 249 3.52 -5.20 -26.69
CA PHE A 249 4.51 -5.72 -25.75
C PHE A 249 4.15 -7.12 -25.20
N GLY A 250 3.03 -7.72 -25.61
CA GLY A 250 2.59 -9.04 -25.16
C GLY A 250 2.38 -9.15 -23.65
N LYS A 251 1.99 -8.05 -22.99
CA LYS A 251 1.82 -8.00 -21.53
C LYS A 251 0.35 -8.23 -21.18
N SER A 252 0.02 -9.43 -20.72
CA SER A 252 -1.27 -9.71 -20.08
C SER A 252 -1.19 -9.27 -18.62
N ASP A 253 -1.89 -8.20 -18.25
CA ASP A 253 -2.13 -7.90 -16.83
C ASP A 253 -3.25 -8.84 -16.35
N GLU A 254 -2.88 -9.94 -15.70
CA GLU A 254 -3.78 -10.96 -15.12
C GLU A 254 -4.52 -10.49 -13.85
N ASP A 255 -4.43 -9.21 -13.48
CA ASP A 255 -5.01 -8.69 -12.23
C ASP A 255 -6.48 -8.26 -12.34
N ASN A 256 -7.14 -8.47 -13.48
CA ASN A 256 -8.58 -8.28 -13.60
C ASN A 256 -9.33 -9.43 -12.92
N LEU A 257 -9.54 -9.28 -11.61
CA LEU A 257 -10.52 -10.04 -10.85
C LEU A 257 -11.85 -10.02 -11.62
N SER A 258 -12.34 -11.20 -12.00
CA SER A 258 -13.63 -11.36 -12.66
C SER A 258 -14.74 -10.66 -11.85
N PRO A 259 -15.69 -9.97 -12.51
CA PRO A 259 -16.81 -9.30 -11.83
C PRO A 259 -17.68 -10.24 -10.99
N ASP A 260 -17.58 -11.55 -11.23
CA ASP A 260 -18.30 -12.61 -10.50
C ASP A 260 -17.90 -12.75 -9.03
N ASN A 261 -16.75 -12.20 -8.62
CA ASN A 261 -16.27 -12.22 -7.23
C ASN A 261 -16.47 -10.88 -6.51
N ALA A 262 -17.17 -9.91 -7.11
CA ALA A 262 -17.40 -8.62 -6.47
C ALA A 262 -18.41 -8.75 -5.32
N GLU A 263 -18.01 -8.30 -4.12
CA GLU A 263 -18.85 -8.36 -2.92
C GLU A 263 -20.04 -7.38 -2.95
N THR A 264 -19.98 -6.40 -3.84
CA THR A 264 -21.05 -5.42 -4.09
C THR A 264 -21.04 -4.98 -5.55
N SER A 265 -22.18 -4.49 -6.04
CA SER A 265 -22.34 -3.84 -7.34
C SER A 265 -22.72 -2.36 -7.22
N CYS A 266 -22.58 -1.76 -6.03
CA CYS A 266 -22.91 -0.37 -5.78
C CYS A 266 -21.91 0.58 -6.46
N GLN A 267 -22.42 1.47 -7.30
CA GLN A 267 -21.65 2.56 -7.90
C GLN A 267 -21.78 3.82 -7.05
N PHE A 268 -20.71 4.60 -6.97
CA PHE A 268 -20.67 5.83 -6.19
C PHE A 268 -20.26 7.02 -7.06
N VAL A 269 -20.88 8.17 -6.79
CA VAL A 269 -20.39 9.47 -7.24
C VAL A 269 -19.73 10.15 -6.05
N PHE A 270 -18.48 10.53 -6.22
CA PHE A 270 -17.68 11.25 -5.25
C PHE A 270 -17.72 12.76 -5.55
N TYR A 271 -18.02 13.54 -4.53
CA TYR A 271 -17.83 14.99 -4.52
C TYR A 271 -16.83 15.33 -3.42
N GLY A 272 -15.81 16.12 -3.74
CA GLY A 272 -14.79 16.51 -2.80
C GLY A 272 -14.32 17.95 -3.00
N HIS A 273 -13.86 18.58 -1.93
CA HIS A 273 -13.24 19.90 -1.96
C HIS A 273 -11.94 19.89 -1.15
N LEU A 274 -10.85 20.31 -1.78
CA LEU A 274 -9.59 20.59 -1.09
C LEU A 274 -9.78 21.77 -0.13
N GLN A 275 -9.21 21.68 1.06
CA GLN A 275 -9.17 22.82 1.98
C GLN A 275 -8.11 23.83 1.50
N PRO A 276 -8.44 25.14 1.49
CA PRO A 276 -7.50 26.15 1.04
C PRO A 276 -6.33 26.29 2.00
N CYS A 277 -5.13 26.44 1.45
CA CYS A 277 -3.93 26.74 2.22
C CYS A 277 -3.76 28.25 2.34
N ALA A 278 -3.34 28.76 3.50
CA ALA A 278 -3.02 30.17 3.74
C ALA A 278 -1.67 30.58 3.13
N VAL A 279 -1.44 30.19 1.87
CA VAL A 279 -0.24 30.46 1.09
C VAL A 279 -0.66 31.06 -0.25
N PRO A 280 -0.05 32.17 -0.71
CA PRO A 280 -0.32 32.73 -2.03
C PRO A 280 -0.02 31.74 -3.15
N ALA A 281 -0.83 31.74 -4.20
CA ALA A 281 -0.73 30.79 -5.31
C ALA A 281 0.66 30.76 -5.98
N ALA A 282 1.32 31.92 -6.10
CA ALA A 282 2.66 32.01 -6.68
C ALA A 282 3.71 31.25 -5.84
N LYS A 283 3.66 31.39 -4.51
CA LYS A 283 4.58 30.71 -3.60
C LYS A 283 4.28 29.22 -3.48
N LEU A 284 3.00 28.84 -3.55
CA LEU A 284 2.61 27.44 -3.56
C LEU A 284 3.10 26.75 -4.85
N ARG A 285 2.97 27.40 -6.01
CA ARG A 285 3.48 26.88 -7.28
C ARG A 285 5.01 26.75 -7.30
N GLU A 286 5.73 27.70 -6.71
CA GLU A 286 7.18 27.60 -6.51
C GLU A 286 7.54 26.39 -5.64
N LEU A 287 6.82 26.17 -4.54
CA LEU A 287 6.98 24.99 -3.69
C LEU A 287 6.66 23.68 -4.45
N GLU A 288 5.59 23.65 -5.25
CA GLU A 288 5.21 22.48 -6.05
C GLU A 288 6.26 22.16 -7.12
N GLY A 289 6.75 23.18 -7.83
CA GLY A 289 7.79 23.04 -8.83
C GLY A 289 9.09 22.49 -8.23
N GLU A 290 9.52 23.03 -7.09
CA GLU A 290 10.70 22.53 -6.36
C GLU A 290 10.48 21.12 -5.81
N MET A 291 9.26 20.75 -5.44
CA MET A 291 8.96 19.39 -4.99
C MET A 291 9.03 18.35 -6.12
N GLN A 292 8.59 18.70 -7.31
CA GLN A 292 8.64 17.83 -8.49
C GLN A 292 10.06 17.75 -9.06
N HIS A 293 10.75 18.90 -9.11
CA HIS A 293 12.08 19.04 -9.68
C HIS A 293 13.00 19.75 -8.68
N PRO A 294 13.64 19.02 -7.75
CA PRO A 294 14.43 19.63 -6.69
C PRO A 294 15.68 20.33 -7.25
N THR A 295 15.74 21.66 -7.11
CA THR A 295 16.88 22.52 -7.47
C THR A 295 17.69 22.95 -6.26
N GLY A 296 17.16 22.78 -5.04
CA GLY A 296 17.80 23.15 -3.78
C GLY A 296 17.48 24.57 -3.29
N ILE A 297 16.51 25.25 -3.89
CA ILE A 297 16.07 26.57 -3.42
C ILE A 297 15.29 26.48 -2.10
N SER A 298 15.31 27.56 -1.32
CA SER A 298 14.49 27.66 -0.11
C SER A 298 13.11 28.15 -0.48
N THR A 299 12.09 27.34 -0.20
CA THR A 299 10.68 27.65 -0.46
C THR A 299 9.92 27.92 0.86
N VAL A 300 8.65 28.29 0.77
CA VAL A 300 7.76 28.36 1.93
C VAL A 300 7.64 27.02 2.65
N SER A 301 7.28 27.07 3.94
CA SER A 301 6.94 25.87 4.70
C SER A 301 5.76 25.16 4.04
N ARG A 302 5.81 23.83 4.03
CA ARG A 302 4.81 23.00 3.35
C ARG A 302 3.50 23.00 4.15
N PRO A 303 2.40 23.57 3.63
CA PRO A 303 1.12 23.48 4.30
C PRO A 303 0.59 22.03 4.29
N PRO A 304 -0.27 21.66 5.25
CA PRO A 304 -0.96 20.38 5.22
C PRO A 304 -1.87 20.29 3.98
N VAL A 305 -2.15 19.08 3.53
CA VAL A 305 -3.05 18.83 2.40
C VAL A 305 -4.26 18.10 2.94
N LEU A 306 -5.40 18.78 3.00
CA LEU A 306 -6.63 18.24 3.57
C LEU A 306 -7.75 18.36 2.55
N PHE A 307 -8.68 17.41 2.55
CA PHE A 307 -9.94 17.55 1.82
C PHE A 307 -11.13 17.04 2.61
N ASP A 308 -12.29 17.59 2.29
CA ASP A 308 -13.60 17.10 2.74
C ASP A 308 -14.32 16.52 1.53
N GLY A 309 -15.05 15.43 1.71
CA GLY A 309 -15.71 14.75 0.60
C GLY A 309 -16.85 13.85 1.03
N ILE A 310 -17.67 13.50 0.05
CA ILE A 310 -18.82 12.64 0.22
C ILE A 310 -18.90 11.66 -0.95
N LEU A 311 -19.36 10.44 -0.67
CA LEU A 311 -19.69 9.42 -1.65
C LEU A 311 -21.19 9.23 -1.62
N ILE A 312 -21.84 9.30 -2.77
CA ILE A 312 -23.28 9.08 -2.89
C ILE A 312 -23.49 7.92 -3.85
N SER A 313 -24.13 6.85 -3.39
CA SER A 313 -24.62 5.79 -4.26
C SER A 313 -26.12 6.00 -4.52
N PRO A 314 -26.51 6.47 -5.73
CA PRO A 314 -27.91 6.60 -6.07
C PRO A 314 -28.61 5.24 -6.13
N ASP A 315 -27.87 4.19 -6.51
CA ASP A 315 -28.41 2.85 -6.71
C ASP A 315 -28.62 2.06 -5.43
N CYS A 316 -27.81 2.33 -4.40
CA CYS A 316 -27.81 1.59 -3.15
C CYS A 316 -28.35 2.40 -1.96
N ALA A 317 -28.80 3.64 -2.20
CA ALA A 317 -29.30 4.55 -1.17
C ALA A 317 -28.34 4.72 0.02
N ILE A 318 -27.04 4.83 -0.27
CA ILE A 318 -25.98 4.99 0.72
C ILE A 318 -25.25 6.31 0.49
N LEU A 319 -24.93 7.01 1.57
CA LEU A 319 -24.00 8.13 1.57
C LEU A 319 -22.87 7.87 2.56
N VAL A 320 -21.63 8.12 2.14
CA VAL A 320 -20.45 8.09 3.02
C VAL A 320 -19.87 9.48 3.12
N GLU A 321 -19.84 10.04 4.33
CA GLU A 321 -19.25 11.35 4.60
C GLU A 321 -17.80 11.18 5.09
N MET A 322 -16.89 11.99 4.56
CA MET A 322 -15.49 12.02 4.94
C MET A 322 -15.09 13.46 5.26
N LYS A 323 -14.67 13.69 6.50
CA LYS A 323 -14.26 15.02 6.96
C LYS A 323 -12.78 15.00 7.32
N LYS A 324 -12.06 16.04 6.90
CA LYS A 324 -10.63 16.28 7.18
C LYS A 324 -9.76 15.07 6.83
N VAL A 325 -9.87 14.59 5.59
CA VAL A 325 -9.00 13.53 5.08
C VAL A 325 -7.58 14.09 4.91
N ASP A 326 -6.59 13.46 5.54
CA ASP A 326 -5.19 13.90 5.50
C ASP A 326 -4.44 13.28 4.31
N GLY A 327 -3.80 14.14 3.52
CA GLY A 327 -3.07 13.81 2.31
C GLY A 327 -1.56 13.78 2.50
N MET A 328 -0.96 12.65 2.18
CA MET A 328 0.48 12.52 1.97
C MET A 328 0.80 12.44 0.48
N ARG A 329 1.24 13.56 -0.08
CA ARG A 329 1.75 13.63 -1.45
C ARG A 329 2.90 12.64 -1.72
N VAL A 330 2.90 12.09 -2.93
CA VAL A 330 3.87 11.07 -3.38
C VAL A 330 5.31 11.56 -3.27
N ASP A 331 5.59 12.81 -3.62
CA ASP A 331 6.95 13.40 -3.56
C ASP A 331 7.49 13.45 -2.12
N ARG A 332 6.59 13.72 -1.15
CA ARG A 332 6.96 13.72 0.27
C ARG A 332 7.28 12.33 0.76
N PHE A 333 6.49 11.33 0.34
CA PHE A 333 6.75 9.94 0.66
C PHE A 333 8.12 9.51 0.15
N TRP A 334 8.42 9.76 -1.13
CA TRP A 334 9.71 9.41 -1.73
C TRP A 334 10.90 10.13 -1.10
N ARG A 335 10.75 11.40 -0.72
CA ARG A 335 11.81 12.12 0.01
C ARG A 335 12.11 11.51 1.37
N LYS A 336 11.09 11.03 2.10
CA LYS A 336 11.29 10.29 3.35
C LYS A 336 12.02 8.98 3.10
N VAL A 337 11.64 8.23 2.05
CA VAL A 337 12.30 6.99 1.64
C VAL A 337 13.79 7.23 1.33
N SER A 338 14.13 8.27 0.56
CA SER A 338 15.53 8.56 0.27
C SER A 338 16.32 9.00 1.51
N THR A 339 15.71 9.75 2.43
CA THR A 339 16.34 10.13 3.70
C THR A 339 16.62 8.90 4.57
N TYR A 340 15.66 7.98 4.66
CA TYR A 340 15.83 6.69 5.32
C TYR A 340 16.97 5.88 4.68
N ALA A 341 16.98 5.78 3.35
CA ALA A 341 18.00 5.03 2.61
C ALA A 341 19.42 5.57 2.87
N GLY A 342 19.56 6.90 2.93
CA GLY A 342 20.83 7.55 3.28
C GLY A 342 21.28 7.22 4.70
N LEU A 343 20.38 7.34 5.69
CA LEU A 343 20.70 7.01 7.08
C LEU A 343 21.02 5.52 7.26
N ALA A 344 20.23 4.63 6.66
CA ALA A 344 20.46 3.19 6.66
C ALA A 344 21.83 2.86 6.05
N SER A 345 22.22 3.53 4.95
CA SER A 345 23.54 3.35 4.34
C SER A 345 24.67 3.72 5.29
N LEU A 346 24.54 4.84 6.03
CA LEU A 346 25.53 5.25 7.03
C LEU A 346 25.64 4.23 8.17
N VAL A 347 24.51 3.68 8.61
CA VAL A 347 24.48 2.63 9.65
C VAL A 347 25.17 1.36 9.14
N TYR A 348 24.82 0.86 7.94
CA TYR A 348 25.46 -0.33 7.37
C TYR A 348 26.95 -0.13 7.09
N LEU A 349 27.36 1.07 6.64
CA LEU A 349 28.77 1.40 6.49
C LEU A 349 29.50 1.36 7.84
N SER A 350 28.87 1.87 8.90
CA SER A 350 29.43 1.84 10.26
C SER A 350 29.55 0.40 10.77
N LEU A 351 28.53 -0.43 10.58
CA LEU A 351 28.54 -1.85 10.93
C LEU A 351 29.64 -2.61 10.17
N LEU A 352 29.80 -2.31 8.87
CA LEU A 352 30.87 -2.89 8.05
C LEU A 352 32.26 -2.53 8.61
N VAL A 353 32.51 -1.27 8.93
CA VAL A 353 33.79 -0.82 9.52
C VAL A 353 34.02 -1.48 10.89
N LEU A 354 32.99 -1.55 11.73
CA LEU A 354 33.08 -2.20 13.04
C LEU A 354 33.38 -3.70 12.91
N LEU A 355 32.72 -4.40 11.98
CA LEU A 355 32.96 -5.81 11.73
C LEU A 355 34.38 -6.05 11.22
N VAL A 356 34.87 -5.24 10.28
CA VAL A 356 36.25 -5.32 9.81
C VAL A 356 37.22 -5.12 10.99
N ARG A 357 37.02 -4.09 11.82
CA ARG A 357 37.85 -3.86 13.01
C ARG A 357 37.79 -5.02 14.00
N GLN A 358 36.62 -5.62 14.19
CA GLN A 358 36.47 -6.80 15.03
C GLN A 358 37.29 -7.95 14.48
N MET A 359 37.16 -8.27 13.19
CA MET A 359 37.93 -9.32 12.51
C MET A 359 39.45 -9.08 12.58
N GLU A 360 39.88 -7.82 12.55
CA GLU A 360 41.30 -7.47 12.71
C GLU A 360 41.81 -7.66 14.14
N THR A 361 40.96 -7.41 15.14
CA THR A 361 41.32 -7.57 16.55
C THR A 361 41.31 -9.06 16.94
N THR A 362 40.40 -9.85 16.36
CA THR A 362 40.24 -11.28 16.62
C THR A 362 41.00 -12.14 15.61
N ARG A 363 42.30 -11.88 15.41
CA ARG A 363 43.14 -12.64 14.46
C ARG A 363 43.69 -13.95 15.02
N THR A 364 43.68 -14.15 16.34
CA THR A 364 44.25 -15.34 16.98
C THR A 364 43.17 -16.38 17.32
N PRO A 365 43.45 -17.69 17.20
CA PRO A 365 42.50 -18.73 17.58
C PRO A 365 41.99 -18.61 19.02
N ALA A 366 42.85 -18.21 19.96
CA ALA A 366 42.46 -17.98 21.35
C ALA A 366 41.47 -16.83 21.56
N ALA A 367 41.50 -15.81 20.67
CA ALA A 367 40.51 -14.73 20.70
C ALA A 367 39.20 -15.13 19.99
N ILE A 368 39.26 -16.07 19.04
CA ILE A 368 38.11 -16.56 18.27
C ILE A 368 37.31 -17.63 19.03
N SER A 369 37.97 -18.51 19.79
CA SER A 369 37.32 -19.65 20.47
C SER A 369 36.12 -19.27 21.35
N PRO A 370 36.11 -18.17 22.15
CA PRO A 370 34.95 -17.83 22.98
C PRO A 370 33.79 -17.19 22.19
N ILE A 371 33.94 -16.91 20.89
CA ILE A 371 32.95 -16.17 20.09
C ILE A 371 31.88 -17.13 19.58
N SER A 372 30.60 -16.77 19.75
CA SER A 372 29.49 -17.61 19.28
C SER A 372 29.35 -17.60 17.76
N ARG A 373 29.54 -18.78 17.13
CA ARG A 373 29.25 -19.01 15.70
C ARG A 373 27.79 -18.71 15.34
N TRP A 374 26.85 -19.12 16.19
CA TRP A 374 25.41 -18.95 15.91
C TRP A 374 24.98 -17.49 15.86
N GLY A 375 25.63 -16.61 16.64
CA GLY A 375 25.37 -15.17 16.58
C GLY A 375 25.63 -14.60 15.20
N PHE A 376 26.79 -14.94 14.60
CA PHE A 376 27.14 -14.49 13.26
C PHE A 376 26.29 -15.11 12.15
N ILE A 377 25.81 -16.34 12.32
CA ILE A 377 24.84 -16.95 11.39
C ILE A 377 23.52 -16.16 11.41
N PHE A 378 22.98 -15.86 12.59
CA PHE A 378 21.75 -15.07 12.68
C PHE A 378 21.93 -13.65 12.16
N GLN A 379 23.08 -13.03 12.41
CA GLN A 379 23.41 -11.71 11.86
C GLN A 379 23.41 -11.73 10.33
N ALA A 380 24.10 -12.71 9.72
CA ALA A 380 24.13 -12.88 8.27
C ALA A 380 22.77 -13.15 7.63
N LEU A 381 21.88 -13.86 8.33
CA LEU A 381 20.51 -14.07 7.87
C LEU A 381 19.72 -12.75 7.87
N MET A 382 19.82 -11.96 8.94
CA MET A 382 19.14 -10.67 9.04
C MET A 382 19.64 -9.68 8.00
N ASP A 383 20.96 -9.62 7.78
CA ASP A 383 21.54 -8.71 6.78
C ASP A 383 21.28 -9.18 5.34
N SER A 384 21.16 -10.49 5.10
CA SER A 384 20.69 -11.03 3.81
C SER A 384 19.21 -10.69 3.54
N PHE A 385 18.36 -10.75 4.58
CA PHE A 385 16.96 -10.33 4.48
C PHE A 385 16.85 -8.83 4.21
N ALA A 386 17.66 -8.02 4.89
CA ALA A 386 17.73 -6.59 4.67
C ALA A 386 18.21 -6.27 3.25
N PHE A 387 19.27 -6.92 2.76
CA PHE A 387 19.72 -6.82 1.38
C PHE A 387 18.59 -7.10 0.39
N THR A 388 17.93 -8.24 0.54
CA THR A 388 16.85 -8.67 -0.38
C THR A 388 15.71 -7.66 -0.38
N SER A 389 15.28 -7.18 0.79
CA SER A 389 14.19 -6.22 0.93
C SER A 389 14.52 -4.88 0.27
N HIS A 390 15.71 -4.34 0.52
CA HIS A 390 16.16 -3.07 -0.06
C HIS A 390 16.36 -3.17 -1.58
N ALA A 391 16.96 -4.26 -2.06
CA ALA A 391 17.16 -4.52 -3.48
C ALA A 391 15.82 -4.68 -4.21
N MET A 392 14.91 -5.48 -3.66
CA MET A 392 13.58 -5.69 -4.21
C MET A 392 12.80 -4.38 -4.30
N PHE A 393 12.79 -3.59 -3.22
CA PHE A 393 12.12 -2.29 -3.23
C PHE A 393 12.74 -1.33 -4.25
N GLY A 394 14.06 -1.26 -4.34
CA GLY A 394 14.77 -0.40 -5.30
C GLY A 394 14.52 -0.78 -6.76
N ILE A 395 14.36 -2.08 -7.07
CA ILE A 395 14.11 -2.57 -8.43
C ILE A 395 12.64 -2.46 -8.82
N LEU A 396 11.72 -2.83 -7.93
CA LEU A 396 10.28 -2.89 -8.25
C LEU A 396 9.66 -1.51 -8.39
N THR A 397 10.16 -0.51 -7.67
CA THR A 397 9.54 0.80 -7.66
C THR A 397 10.14 1.68 -8.75
N LYS A 398 9.31 2.09 -9.71
CA LYS A 398 9.69 2.91 -10.87
C LYS A 398 9.78 4.40 -10.50
N ASN A 399 10.59 4.76 -9.51
CA ASN A 399 10.82 6.16 -9.14
C ASN A 399 12.32 6.46 -9.10
N LYS A 400 12.74 7.65 -9.55
CA LYS A 400 14.14 8.11 -9.40
C LYS A 400 14.60 8.07 -7.94
N ALA A 401 13.70 8.35 -7.01
CA ALA A 401 13.97 8.33 -5.58
C ALA A 401 14.13 6.92 -4.98
N SER A 402 13.65 5.86 -5.65
CA SER A 402 13.81 4.49 -5.14
C SER A 402 15.20 3.93 -5.35
N VAL A 403 15.94 4.46 -6.34
CA VAL A 403 17.34 4.09 -6.62
C VAL A 403 18.23 4.28 -5.39
N SER A 404 17.91 5.21 -4.49
CA SER A 404 18.67 5.40 -3.24
C SER A 404 18.64 4.17 -2.34
N MET A 405 17.62 3.30 -2.44
CA MET A 405 17.51 2.05 -1.65
C MET A 405 18.51 0.98 -2.10
N VAL A 406 19.15 1.13 -3.26
CA VAL A 406 20.22 0.22 -3.71
C VAL A 406 21.48 0.36 -2.86
N ALA A 407 21.81 1.57 -2.39
CA ALA A 407 23.00 1.82 -1.57
C ALA A 407 23.03 1.02 -0.25
N PRO A 408 22.00 1.08 0.62
CA PRO A 408 21.99 0.27 1.84
C PRO A 408 21.91 -1.24 1.52
N GLY A 409 21.18 -1.62 0.46
CA GLY A 409 21.14 -3.02 0.00
C GLY A 409 22.51 -3.55 -0.38
N PHE A 410 23.29 -2.80 -1.15
CA PHE A 410 24.65 -3.17 -1.55
C PHE A 410 25.60 -3.31 -0.35
N LEU A 411 25.53 -2.38 0.60
CA LEU A 411 26.33 -2.46 1.83
C LEU A 411 25.96 -3.68 2.68
N ALA A 412 24.66 -3.95 2.88
CA ALA A 412 24.19 -5.14 3.57
C ALA A 412 24.64 -6.43 2.87
N CYS A 413 24.64 -6.44 1.52
CA CYS A 413 25.13 -7.57 0.72
C CYS A 413 26.63 -7.83 0.96
N ILE A 414 27.46 -6.79 0.93
CA ILE A 414 28.90 -6.91 1.24
C ILE A 414 29.08 -7.45 2.66
N LEU A 415 28.35 -6.88 3.62
CA LEU A 415 28.46 -7.23 5.04
C LEU A 415 28.14 -8.73 5.24
N ALA A 416 26.97 -9.19 4.75
CA ALA A 416 26.55 -10.58 4.86
C ALA A 416 27.43 -11.55 4.06
N LEU A 417 27.57 -11.32 2.75
CA LEU A 417 28.16 -12.31 1.84
C LEU A 417 29.69 -12.33 1.88
N MET A 418 30.33 -11.17 2.02
CA MET A 418 31.80 -11.09 1.98
C MET A 418 32.42 -11.22 3.36
N PHE A 419 31.88 -10.60 4.40
CA PHE A 419 32.53 -10.57 5.70
C PHE A 419 31.97 -11.61 6.67
N GLU A 420 30.65 -11.63 6.90
CA GLU A 420 30.07 -12.49 7.94
C GLU A 420 30.14 -13.98 7.62
N ILE A 421 29.84 -14.38 6.39
CA ILE A 421 29.97 -15.79 5.98
C ILE A 421 31.43 -16.25 6.10
N ARG A 422 32.39 -15.40 5.68
CA ARG A 422 33.82 -15.71 5.81
C ARG A 422 34.25 -15.82 7.26
N TYR A 423 33.79 -14.91 8.10
CA TYR A 423 34.11 -14.89 9.52
C TYR A 423 33.50 -16.07 10.26
N THR A 424 32.24 -16.41 9.98
CA THR A 424 31.56 -17.61 10.49
C THR A 424 32.30 -18.88 10.09
N SER A 425 32.78 -18.97 8.85
CA SER A 425 33.57 -20.12 8.37
C SER A 425 34.90 -20.23 9.12
N LEU A 426 35.56 -19.11 9.40
CA LEU A 426 36.79 -19.07 10.20
C LEU A 426 36.53 -19.53 11.64
N ILE A 427 35.49 -19.01 12.29
CA ILE A 427 35.08 -19.40 13.65
C ILE A 427 34.83 -20.91 13.69
N HIS A 428 34.07 -21.45 12.73
CA HIS A 428 33.79 -22.88 12.65
C HIS A 428 35.07 -23.73 12.58
N ARG A 429 36.05 -23.32 11.77
CA ARG A 429 37.31 -24.06 11.64
C ARG A 429 38.12 -24.06 12.93
N VAL A 430 38.08 -22.97 13.70
CA VAL A 430 38.77 -22.87 15.00
C VAL A 430 38.06 -23.71 16.07
N GLN A 431 36.72 -23.75 16.06
CA GLN A 431 35.91 -24.47 17.06
C GLN A 431 35.68 -25.95 16.75
N ALA A 432 35.83 -26.38 15.50
CA ALA A 432 35.58 -27.78 15.09
C ALA A 432 36.32 -28.83 15.94
N PRO A 433 37.60 -28.66 16.33
CA PRO A 433 38.29 -29.63 17.19
C PRO A 433 37.69 -29.72 18.60
N GLU A 434 37.18 -28.61 19.14
CA GLU A 434 36.52 -28.55 20.45
C GLU A 434 35.16 -29.26 20.39
N ASP A 435 34.39 -29.03 19.32
CA ASP A 435 33.12 -29.70 19.06
C ASP A 435 33.30 -31.23 18.93
N GLU A 436 34.34 -31.68 18.22
CA GLU A 436 34.69 -33.11 18.08
C GLU A 436 35.12 -33.74 19.41
N ALA A 437 35.92 -33.02 20.22
CA ALA A 437 36.33 -33.49 21.54
C ALA A 437 35.14 -33.64 22.48
N ILE A 438 34.20 -32.69 22.48
CA ILE A 438 32.96 -32.76 23.25
C ILE A 438 32.10 -33.94 22.78
N ALA A 439 31.92 -34.13 21.47
CA ALA A 439 31.14 -35.23 20.91
C ALA A 439 31.72 -36.60 21.29
N ASN A 440 33.04 -36.77 21.23
CA ASN A 440 33.73 -38.01 21.59
C ASN A 440 33.77 -38.28 23.10
N SER A 441 33.65 -37.23 23.94
CA SER A 441 33.62 -37.35 25.40
C SER A 441 32.24 -37.70 25.97
N ARG A 442 31.18 -37.73 25.15
CA ARG A 442 29.83 -38.08 25.59
C ARG A 442 29.76 -39.59 25.84
N PRO A 443 29.53 -40.06 27.08
CA PRO A 443 29.41 -41.49 27.36
C PRO A 443 28.22 -42.06 26.60
N GLU A 444 28.45 -43.18 25.91
CA GLU A 444 27.42 -43.99 25.28
C GLU A 444 26.38 -44.35 26.35
N ARG A 445 25.12 -43.94 26.12
CA ARG A 445 24.03 -44.12 27.09
C ARG A 445 23.76 -45.62 27.19
N THR A 446 24.31 -46.26 28.21
CA THR A 446 24.05 -47.68 28.52
C THR A 446 22.54 -47.88 28.65
N ALA A 447 22.00 -48.81 27.86
CA ALA A 447 20.58 -49.17 27.88
C ALA A 447 20.15 -49.58 29.31
N PRO A 448 18.92 -49.23 29.75
CA PRO A 448 18.46 -49.59 31.09
C PRO A 448 18.17 -51.09 31.15
N SER A 449 18.88 -51.81 32.03
CA SER A 449 18.54 -53.18 32.42
C SER A 449 17.52 -53.13 33.58
N PRO A 450 16.47 -53.98 33.58
CA PRO A 450 15.34 -53.87 34.51
C PRO A 450 15.61 -54.61 35.83
N VAL A 451 15.21 -54.02 36.98
CA VAL A 451 15.12 -54.74 38.27
C VAL A 451 13.86 -54.29 39.05
N PRO A 452 13.13 -55.19 39.73
CA PRO A 452 11.75 -55.00 40.22
C PRO A 452 11.60 -54.61 41.71
N GLU A 453 10.40 -54.09 42.06
CA GLU A 453 9.55 -54.13 43.30
C GLU A 453 10.06 -54.85 44.59
N ALA A 454 9.72 -54.54 45.86
CA ALA A 454 8.64 -53.79 46.53
C ALA A 454 8.86 -53.63 48.07
N GLY A 455 8.27 -52.59 48.71
CA GLY A 455 7.43 -52.62 49.94
C GLY A 455 8.09 -52.71 51.35
N THR A 456 7.58 -52.19 52.50
CA THR A 456 6.25 -51.68 52.93
C THR A 456 6.32 -51.03 54.35
N GLY A 457 5.43 -50.06 54.68
CA GLY A 457 4.86 -49.76 56.02
C GLY A 457 5.50 -48.63 56.86
N SER A 458 4.82 -47.76 57.63
CA SER A 458 3.40 -47.49 57.99
C SER A 458 3.31 -46.11 58.70
N ALA A 459 2.19 -45.38 58.62
CA ALA A 459 1.89 -44.12 59.38
C ALA A 459 0.96 -44.42 60.60
N PRO A 460 0.70 -43.50 61.59
CA PRO A 460 -0.15 -42.31 61.36
C PRO A 460 0.02 -41.04 62.27
N THR A 461 -0.46 -39.90 61.74
CA THR A 461 -1.22 -38.76 62.34
C THR A 461 -0.66 -37.86 63.47
N SER A 462 -0.42 -36.58 63.14
CA SER A 462 -1.02 -35.41 63.83
C SER A 462 -0.89 -34.12 63.00
N ALA A 463 -1.97 -33.34 62.93
CA ALA A 463 -2.05 -31.95 62.46
C ALA A 463 -2.63 -31.14 63.65
N PRO A 464 -2.43 -29.80 63.79
CA PRO A 464 -2.94 -28.83 62.80
C PRO A 464 -2.17 -27.48 62.64
N THR A 465 -2.65 -26.70 61.66
CA THR A 465 -2.69 -25.21 61.59
C THR A 465 -1.52 -24.41 60.98
N SER A 466 -1.71 -24.12 59.68
CA SER A 466 -1.52 -22.86 58.90
C SER A 466 -0.47 -21.79 59.29
N ALA A 467 0.49 -21.55 58.38
CA ALA A 467 0.89 -20.24 57.82
C ALA A 467 1.81 -20.45 56.57
N PRO A 468 1.95 -19.48 55.65
CA PRO A 468 2.03 -19.75 54.21
C PRO A 468 3.43 -19.81 53.58
N ILE A 469 3.41 -20.43 52.39
CA ILE A 469 4.46 -20.73 51.42
C ILE A 469 5.31 -19.49 51.06
N SER A 470 6.63 -19.61 51.21
CA SER A 470 7.62 -18.72 50.61
C SER A 470 7.82 -19.06 49.13
N ALA A 471 7.63 -18.05 48.28
CA ALA A 471 7.84 -18.11 46.84
C ALA A 471 9.34 -17.96 46.46
N PRO A 472 9.78 -18.50 45.31
CA PRO A 472 11.12 -18.30 44.75
C PRO A 472 11.28 -16.91 44.10
N PRO A 473 12.52 -16.41 43.92
CA PRO A 473 12.77 -15.04 43.48
C PRO A 473 12.43 -14.78 42.00
N SER A 474 11.74 -13.66 41.82
CA SER A 474 11.20 -13.08 40.59
C SER A 474 12.23 -12.65 39.55
N THR A 475 11.99 -13.08 38.31
CA THR A 475 11.86 -12.26 37.09
C THR A 475 12.22 -10.77 37.19
N ARG A 476 13.49 -10.44 36.91
CA ARG A 476 13.94 -9.05 36.65
C ARG A 476 14.06 -8.68 35.16
N ARG A 477 13.62 -9.55 34.24
CA ARG A 477 13.84 -9.36 32.78
C ARG A 477 12.65 -8.81 32.00
N PHE A 478 11.45 -8.73 32.60
CA PHE A 478 10.22 -8.31 31.91
C PHE A 478 9.75 -6.87 32.21
N GLU A 479 10.32 -6.20 33.21
CA GLU A 479 9.89 -4.84 33.59
C GLU A 479 10.62 -3.72 32.83
N LEU A 480 11.75 -4.02 32.18
CA LEU A 480 12.45 -3.07 31.32
C LEU A 480 11.73 -2.89 29.97
N LEU A 481 11.13 -3.95 29.43
CA LEU A 481 10.40 -3.92 28.16
C LEU A 481 9.03 -3.24 28.28
N ARG A 482 8.41 -3.25 29.48
CA ARG A 482 7.16 -2.52 29.74
C ARG A 482 7.38 -1.01 29.93
N ARG A 483 8.57 -0.58 30.38
CA ARG A 483 8.92 0.84 30.51
C ARG A 483 9.36 1.50 29.20
N ILE A 484 9.84 0.73 28.22
CA ILE A 484 10.12 1.26 26.87
C ILE A 484 8.81 1.43 26.06
N GLY A 485 7.82 0.56 26.26
CA GLY A 485 6.50 0.66 25.61
C GLY A 485 5.59 1.78 26.16
N ALA A 486 5.85 2.31 27.35
CA ALA A 486 5.05 3.37 27.98
C ALA A 486 5.65 4.78 27.82
N GLY A 487 6.82 4.92 27.17
CA GLY A 487 7.51 6.20 26.94
C GLY A 487 7.15 6.91 25.63
N LEU A 488 6.25 6.36 24.82
CA LEU A 488 5.76 6.96 23.56
C LEU A 488 4.34 7.51 23.65
N ALA A 489 3.78 7.59 24.86
CA ALA A 489 2.54 8.32 25.13
C ALA A 489 2.86 9.52 26.01
N HIS A 490 3.08 10.69 25.40
CA HIS A 490 2.84 11.95 26.09
C HIS A 490 1.70 12.69 25.38
N PRO A 491 0.63 13.05 26.10
CA PRO A 491 -0.34 14.01 25.63
C PRO A 491 0.27 15.40 25.78
N ASP A 492 0.17 16.23 24.75
CA ASP A 492 -0.07 17.66 24.91
C ASP A 492 -0.41 18.28 23.57
N GLY A 493 -1.65 18.76 23.47
CA GLY A 493 -2.07 19.66 22.42
C GLY A 493 -1.38 21.00 22.60
N ARG A 494 -0.67 21.44 21.56
CA ARG A 494 -0.53 22.87 21.27
C ARG A 494 -0.78 23.10 19.79
N VAL A 495 -1.90 23.78 19.59
CA VAL A 495 -2.16 24.73 18.52
C VAL A 495 -0.92 25.61 18.33
N CYS A 496 -0.44 25.73 17.10
CA CYS A 496 0.40 26.85 16.71
C CYS A 496 -0.24 27.53 15.50
N GLU A 497 -0.57 28.80 15.73
CA GLU A 497 -0.75 29.87 14.73
C GLU A 497 0.45 30.01 13.79
#